data_AF-A0A946IC44-F1
#
_entry.id   AF-A0A946IC44-F1
#
_cell.length_a   1.000
_cell.length_b   1.000
_cell.length_c   1.000
_cell.angle_alpha   90.00
_cell.angle_beta   90.00
_cell.angle_gamma   90.00
#
_symmetry.space_group_name_H-M   'P 1'
#
loop_
_entity.id
_entity.type
_entity.pdbx_description
1 polymer ?
#
loop_
_entity_poly.entity_id
_entity_poly.type
_entity_poly.pdbx_seq_one_letter_code
_entity_poly.pdbx_strand_id
1 'polypeptide(L)' 'MQLNIFIDKAIIEVFVNGRQCMTQVVYPETENSNEVKIFSGDEQIKVDSVDVWKMATTNFY' A
#
# COMPACT_ATOMS: atom_id res chain seq x y z
N MET A 1 14.22 -6.82 2.41
CA MET A 1 13.30 -5.85 3.05
C MET A 1 11.89 -6.25 2.63
N GLN A 2 10.96 -6.37 3.58
CA GLN A 2 9.57 -6.73 3.29
C GLN A 2 8.65 -5.59 3.72
N LEU A 3 7.74 -5.23 2.82
CA LEU A 3 6.69 -4.25 3.06
C LEU A 3 5.34 -4.95 2.98
N ASN A 4 4.50 -4.77 4.00
CA ASN A 4 3.08 -5.12 3.92
C ASN A 4 2.28 -3.82 3.97
N ILE A 5 1.52 -3.54 2.92
CA ILE A 5 0.78 -2.27 2.76
C ILE A 5 -0.70 -2.57 2.76
N PHE A 6 -1.44 -1.93 3.65
CA PHE A 6 -2.90 -2.01 3.74
C PHE A 6 -3.50 -0.67 3.35
N ILE A 7 -4.46 -0.70 2.43
CA ILE A 7 -5.19 0.48 1.97
C ILE A 7 -6.67 0.22 2.27
N ASP A 8 -7.20 0.90 3.30
CA ASP A 8 -8.62 0.88 3.65
C ASP A 8 -9.21 2.28 3.44
N LYS A 9 -9.86 2.46 2.29
CA LYS A 9 -10.38 3.75 1.83
C LYS A 9 -9.27 4.83 1.84
N ALA A 10 -9.33 5.77 2.78
CA ALA A 10 -8.36 6.84 2.90
C ALA A 10 -7.18 6.48 3.82
N ILE A 11 -7.24 5.38 4.56
CA ILE A 11 -6.20 4.99 5.51
C ILE A 11 -5.18 4.10 4.79
N ILE A 12 -3.91 4.46 4.90
CA ILE A 12 -2.78 3.68 4.40
C ILE A 12 -1.91 3.30 5.60
N GLU A 13 -1.67 2.01 5.78
CA GLU A 13 -0.78 1.47 6.80
C GLU A 13 0.35 0.67 6.13
N VAL A 14 1.59 0.98 6.50
CA VAL A 14 2.79 0.35 5.94
C VAL A 14 3.58 -0.31 7.06
N PHE A 15 3.71 -1.62 6.99
CA PHE A 15 4.48 -2.43 7.93
C PHE A 15 5.81 -2.85 7.30
N VAL A 16 6.93 -2.53 7.97
CA VAL A 16 8.29 -2.80 7.48
C VAL A 16 8.93 -3.89 8.33
N ASN A 17 9.30 -5.00 7.67
CA ASN A 17 9.99 -6.15 8.27
C ASN A 17 9.33 -6.67 9.57
N GLY A 18 8.01 -6.46 9.74
CA GLY A 18 7.25 -6.86 10.94
C GLY A 18 7.62 -6.13 12.24
N ARG A 19 8.34 -5.01 12.17
CA ARG A 19 8.86 -4.30 13.36
C ARG A 19 8.47 -2.83 13.45
N GLN A 20 8.19 -2.20 12.31
CA GLN A 20 7.85 -0.79 12.23
C GLN A 20 6.53 -0.65 11.47
N CYS A 21 5.72 0.31 11.89
CA CYS A 21 4.48 0.68 11.22
C CYS A 21 4.44 2.19 11.01
N MET A 22 3.98 2.61 9.84
CA MET A 22 3.64 3.99 9.52
C MET A 22 2.20 4.04 9.04
N THR A 23 1.41 4.97 9.56
CA THR A 23 0.02 5.17 9.18
C THR A 23 -0.18 6.59 8.66
N GLN A 24 -0.88 6.71 7.55
CA GLN A 24 -1.23 8.00 6.96
C GLN A 24 -2.68 7.98 6.47
N VAL A 25 -3.33 9.15 6.49
CA VAL A 25 -4.63 9.36 5.84
C VAL A 25 -4.40 10.15 4.56
N VAL A 26 -4.86 9.63 3.44
CA VAL A 26 -4.76 10.22 2.10
C VAL A 26 -6.14 10.18 1.45
N TYR A 27 -6.68 11.35 1.12
CA TYR A 27 -7.93 11.47 0.37
C TYR A 27 -7.60 11.60 -1.12
N PRO A 28 -8.07 10.68 -1.98
CA PRO A 28 -7.87 10.80 -3.41
C PRO A 28 -8.62 12.02 -3.95
N GLU A 29 -7.98 12.77 -4.84
CA GLU A 29 -8.61 13.94 -5.49
C GLU A 29 -9.62 13.53 -6.57
N THR A 30 -9.46 12.34 -7.15
CA THR A 30 -10.32 11.83 -8.21
C THR A 30 -10.71 10.37 -7.99
N GLU A 31 -11.87 9.97 -8.51
CA GLU A 31 -12.37 8.59 -8.43
C GLU A 31 -11.46 7.56 -9.12
N ASN A 32 -10.65 8.01 -10.08
CA ASN A 32 -9.73 7.16 -10.83
C ASN A 32 -8.36 7.00 -10.14
N SER A 33 -8.18 7.52 -8.93
CA SER A 33 -6.93 7.39 -8.16
C SER A 33 -6.83 6.02 -7.49
N ASN A 34 -6.88 4.95 -8.29
CA ASN A 34 -6.96 3.55 -7.85
C ASN A 34 -5.82 2.66 -8.38
N GLU A 35 -4.82 3.24 -9.04
CA GLU A 35 -3.65 2.54 -9.55
C GLU A 35 -2.53 2.40 -8.51
N VAL A 36 -1.74 1.32 -8.61
CA VAL A 36 -0.52 1.13 -7.83
C VAL A 36 0.68 1.10 -8.78
N LYS A 37 1.73 1.86 -8.43
CA LYS A 37 2.98 1.92 -9.19
C LYS A 37 4.17 1.76 -8.26
N ILE A 38 5.15 0.99 -8.71
CA ILE A 38 6.47 0.91 -8.07
C ILE A 38 7.39 1.87 -8.81
N PHE A 39 8.08 2.70 -8.05
CA PHE A 39 9.04 3.65 -8.59
C PHE A 39 10.29 3.67 -7.72
N SER A 40 11.42 3.98 -8.34
CA SER A 40 12.67 4.35 -7.68
C SER A 40 13.10 5.72 -8.21
N GLY A 41 13.95 6.40 -7.45
CA GLY A 41 14.64 7.60 -7.94
C GLY A 41 15.76 7.22 -8.92
N ASP A 42 16.89 7.91 -8.81
CA ASP A 42 18.03 7.72 -9.73
C ASP A 42 18.79 6.40 -9.54
N GLU A 43 18.52 5.68 -8.46
CA GLU A 43 19.16 4.41 -8.14
C GLU A 43 18.33 3.21 -8.60
N GLN A 44 19.04 2.16 -9.03
CA GLN A 44 18.42 0.90 -9.38
C GLN A 44 17.99 0.15 -8.11
N ILE A 45 16.72 -0.23 -8.05
CA ILE A 45 16.21 -1.13 -7.02
C ILE A 45 15.92 -2.51 -7.59
N LYS A 46 16.07 -3.53 -6.76
CA LYS A 46 15.60 -4.88 -7.06
C LYS A 46 14.32 -5.15 -6.28
N VAL A 47 13.27 -5.55 -6.97
CA VAL A 47 12.02 -6.04 -6.38
C VAL A 47 11.92 -7.52 -6.70
N ASP A 48 12.01 -8.36 -5.66
CA ASP A 48 12.01 -9.81 -5.83
C ASP A 48 10.61 -10.36 -6.12
N SER A 49 9.57 -9.78 -5.52
CA SER A 49 8.17 -10.18 -5.72
C SER A 49 7.21 -9.05 -5.32
N VAL A 50 6.02 -9.08 -5.92
CA VAL A 50 4.90 -8.19 -5.60
C VAL A 50 3.63 -9.00 -5.71
N ASP A 51 2.89 -9.07 -4.61
CA ASP A 51 1.59 -9.70 -4.57
C ASP A 51 0.55 -8.67 -4.15
N VAL A 52 -0.61 -8.70 -4.82
CA VAL A 52 -1.69 -7.74 -4.60
C VAL A 52 -2.99 -8.50 -4.38
N TRP A 53 -3.68 -8.15 -3.30
CA TRP A 53 -4.96 -8.74 -2.94
C TRP A 53 -6.02 -7.67 -2.76
N LYS A 54 -7.25 -8.00 -3.14
CA LYS A 54 -8.41 -7.17 -2.80
C LYS A 54 -8.80 -7.47 -1.36
N MET A 55 -8.84 -6.43 -0.52
CA MET A 55 -9.25 -6.55 0.87
C MET A 55 -10.72 -6.98 0.95
N ALA A 56 -11.01 -7.95 1.82
CA ALA A 56 -12.38 -8.36 2.10
C ALA A 56 -13.10 -7.29 2.92
N THR A 57 -14.41 -7.15 2.72
CA THR A 57 -15.21 -6.33 3.64
C THR A 57 -15.29 -7.01 5.00
N THR A 58 -15.06 -6.23 6.06
CA THR A 58 -15.18 -6.73 7.44
C THR A 58 -16.64 -6.83 7.89
N ASN A 59 -17.53 -6.01 7.33
CA ASN A 59 -18.96 -6.04 7.63
C ASN A 59 -19.78 -6.26 6.35
N PHE A 60 -20.65 -7.26 6.40
CA PHE A 60 -21.67 -7.54 5.39
C PHE A 60 -22.98 -6.92 5.90
N TYR A 61 -23.21 -5.65 5.58
CA TYR A 61 -24.54 -5.03 5.72
C TYR A 61 -25.28 -5.13 4.40
#